data_AF-A0A172WC49-F1
#
_entry.id   AF-A0A172WC49-F1
#
_cell.length_a   1.000
_cell.length_b   1.000
_cell.length_c   1.000
_cell.angle_alpha   90.00
_cell.angle_beta   90.00
_cell.angle_gamma   90.00
#
_symmetry.space_group_name_H-M   'P 1'
#
loop_
_entity.id
_entity.type
_entity.pdbx_description
1 polymer ?
#
loop_
_entity_poly.entity_id
_entity_poly.type
_entity_poly.pdbx_seq_one_letter_code
_entity_poly.pdbx_strand_id
1 'polypeptide(L)' 'MSDTKVYRASTTAPVNIAVVKYWGKRDAKLNLPTNSSLSVTLSQADLRT' A
#
# COMPACT_ATOMS: atom_id res chain seq x y z
N MET A 1 -28.21 -31.45 -2.75
CA MET A 1 -26.81 -31.03 -2.90
C MET A 1 -26.80 -29.52 -2.80
N SER A 2 -26.34 -28.97 -1.67
CA SER A 2 -26.31 -27.52 -1.46
C SER A 2 -25.21 -26.90 -2.30
N ASP A 3 -25.60 -26.02 -3.22
CA ASP A 3 -24.67 -25.27 -4.06
C ASP A 3 -23.78 -24.40 -3.16
N THR A 4 -22.47 -24.65 -3.16
CA THR A 4 -21.54 -23.98 -2.25
C THR A 4 -21.17 -22.63 -2.85
N LYS A 5 -21.72 -21.56 -2.29
CA LYS A 5 -21.49 -20.20 -2.80
C LYS A 5 -20.04 -19.77 -2.53
N VAL A 6 -19.24 -19.64 -3.58
CA VAL A 6 -17.85 -19.19 -3.50
C VAL A 6 -17.79 -17.68 -3.67
N TYR A 7 -17.31 -16.97 -2.65
CA TYR A 7 -17.09 -15.53 -2.69
C TYR A 7 -15.63 -15.24 -3.08
N ARG A 8 -15.41 -14.46 -4.14
CA ARG A 8 -14.08 -14.06 -4.60
C ARG A 8 -14.04 -12.57 -4.94
N ALA A 9 -12.96 -11.92 -4.54
CA ALA A 9 -12.62 -10.56 -4.94
C ALA A 9 -11.14 -10.49 -5.36
N SER A 10 -10.83 -9.67 -6.36
CA SER A 10 -9.48 -9.41 -6.84
C SER A 10 -9.26 -7.90 -6.92
N THR A 11 -8.06 -7.43 -6.56
CA THR A 11 -7.70 -6.01 -6.60
C THR A 11 -6.24 -5.84 -7.04
N THR A 12 -5.89 -4.63 -7.45
CA THR A 12 -4.53 -4.24 -7.83
C THR A 12 -4.17 -2.92 -7.16
N ALA A 13 -2.94 -2.82 -6.65
CA ALA A 13 -2.46 -1.65 -5.94
C ALA A 13 -1.12 -1.15 -6.53
N PRO A 14 -0.96 0.17 -6.75
CA PRO A 14 0.28 0.74 -7.25
C PRO A 14 1.35 0.88 -6.15
N VAL A 15 2.62 0.87 -6.56
CA VAL A 15 3.73 1.33 -5.71
C VAL A 15 3.84 2.86 -5.73
N ASN A 16 4.55 3.42 -4.76
CA ASN A 16 4.83 4.86 -4.69
C ASN A 16 6.30 5.15 -4.43
N ILE A 17 6.76 6.35 -4.80
CA ILE A 17 8.12 6.85 -4.49
C ILE A 17 8.01 8.12 -3.65
N ALA A 18 8.62 8.11 -2.47
CA ALA A 18 8.62 9.25 -1.55
C ALA A 18 9.49 10.40 -2.07
N VAL A 19 8.89 11.58 -2.24
CA VAL A 19 9.58 12.84 -2.54
C VAL A 19 9.95 13.61 -1.26
N VAL A 20 9.14 13.46 -0.19
CA VAL A 20 9.50 13.79 1.19
C VAL A 20 9.53 12.48 1.98
N LYS A 21 10.68 12.15 2.58
CA LYS A 21 10.94 10.81 3.11
C LYS A 21 10.23 10.56 4.44
N TYR A 22 9.66 9.36 4.58
CA TYR A 22 9.35 8.75 5.87
C TYR A 22 10.65 8.16 6.42
N TRP A 23 11.23 8.76 7.47
CA TRP A 23 12.45 8.24 8.08
C TRP A 23 12.50 8.55 9.57
N GLY A 24 12.50 7.50 10.39
CA GLY A 24 12.38 7.59 11.84
C GLY A 24 10.97 7.24 12.35
N LYS A 25 10.93 6.47 13.44
CA LYS A 25 9.68 6.10 14.13
C LYS A 25 9.69 6.71 15.52
N ARG A 26 8.66 7.50 15.85
CA ARG A 26 8.45 7.98 17.23
C ARG A 26 7.80 6.91 18.12
N ASP A 27 6.98 6.05 17.51
CA ASP A 27 6.39 4.88 18.15
C ASP A 27 6.49 3.69 17.19
N ALA A 28 7.34 2.72 17.53
CA ALA A 28 7.57 1.54 16.72
C ALA A 28 6.43 0.52 16.80
N LYS A 29 5.67 0.47 17.91
CA LYS A 29 4.55 -0.45 18.10
C LYS A 29 3.37 -0.06 17.21
N LEU A 30 3.13 1.24 17.07
CA LEU A 30 2.06 1.80 16.24
C LEU A 30 2.53 2.26 14.84
N ASN A 31 3.83 2.13 14.51
CA ASN A 31 4.46 2.62 13.28
C ASN A 31 4.31 4.13 13.03
N LEU A 32 4.23 4.95 14.08
CA LEU A 32 4.04 6.40 13.94
C LEU A 32 5.35 7.08 13.55
N PRO A 33 5.34 7.93 12.50
CA PRO A 33 6.53 8.66 12.09
C PRO A 33 6.90 9.80 13.03
N THR A 34 8.18 10.16 12.97
CA THR A 34 8.68 11.46 13.48
C THR A 34 8.25 12.64 12.63
N ASN A 35 8.04 12.45 11.32
CA ASN A 35 7.66 13.51 10.38
C ASN A 35 6.66 13.01 9.33
N SER A 36 5.87 13.93 8.78
CA SER A 36 5.04 13.65 7.60
C SER A 36 5.91 13.32 6.38
N SER A 37 5.38 12.49 5.48
CA SER A 37 5.99 12.14 4.19
C SER A 37 5.04 12.45 3.03
N LEU A 38 5.59 12.64 1.83
CA LEU A 38 4.84 12.85 0.60
C LEU A 38 5.42 11.96 -0.49
N SER A 39 4.56 11.31 -1.27
CA SER A 39 4.98 10.38 -2.33
C SER A 39 4.16 10.57 -3.59
N VAL A 40 4.72 10.10 -4.71
CA VAL A 40 4.03 10.04 -6.00
C VAL A 40 3.72 8.57 -6.30
N THR A 41 2.47 8.30 -6.65
CA THR A 41 1.99 6.98 -7.06
C THR A 41 2.42 6.68 -8.50
N LEU A 42 2.99 5.51 -8.74
CA LEU A 42 3.43 5.12 -10.08
C LEU A 42 2.29 4.44 -10.88
N SER A 43 2.32 4.61 -12.19
CA SER A 43 1.37 3.95 -13.10
C SER A 43 1.49 2.43 -13.01
N GLN A 44 0.35 1.73 -13.02
CA GLN A 44 0.30 0.26 -13.03
C GLN A 44 0.44 -0.34 -14.43
N ALA A 45 0.53 0.47 -15.49
CA ALA A 45 0.67 -0.02 -16.86
C ALA A 45 1.94 -0.89 -17.03
N ASP A 46 3.05 -0.44 -16.45
CA ASP A 46 4.38 -1.06 -16.64
C ASP A 46 4.88 -1.83 -15.40
N LEU A 47 4.21 -1.68 -14.26
CA LEU A 47 4.66 -2.19 -12.95
C LEU A 47 3.74 -3.27 -12.36
N ARG A 48 2.69 -3.64 -13.07
CA ARG A 48 1.79 -4.73 -12.69
C ARG A 48 2.31 -6.02 -13.31
N THR A 49 2.90 -6.90 -12.48
CA THR A 49 3.30 -8.27 -12.83
C THR A 49 2.27 -9.29 -12.40
#